data_AF-A0A936UJ28-F1
#
_entry.id   AF-A0A936UJ28-F1
#
_cell.length_a   1.000
_cell.length_b   1.000
_cell.length_c   1.000
_cell.angle_alpha   90.00
_cell.angle_beta   90.00
_cell.angle_gamma   90.00
#
_symmetry.space_group_name_H-M   'P 1'
#
loop_
_entity.id
_entity.type
_entity.pdbx_description
1 polymer ?
#
loop_
_entity_poly.entity_id
_entity_poly.type
_entity_poly.pdbx_seq_one_letter_code
_entity_poly.pdbx_strand_id
1 'polypeptide(L)'
;MNPYAAPNSMLEAPLSSGRVTAVLIGAAVGNGVSYAVLFLSGLIFLWVLTTQGVPIQELYWRAYQSTPYLAFARALGFLCLVPGGYWSARLSITKPLLTAVLAGCLVTAFSLSTNLLPYELPIPLWSRIVSIVSSVPAFCLGALWWQRATSLKP
;
A
#
# COMPACT_ATOMS: atom_id res chain seq x y z
N MET A 1 21.79 -28.08 28.06
CA MET A 1 22.28 -27.40 26.84
C MET A 1 22.17 -28.42 25.72
N ASN A 2 21.35 -28.18 24.69
CA ASN A 2 21.11 -29.18 23.63
C ASN A 2 22.29 -29.17 22.64
N PRO A 3 23.10 -30.24 22.56
CA PRO A 3 24.25 -30.29 21.65
C PRO A 3 23.87 -30.38 20.17
N TYR A 4 22.58 -30.60 19.87
CA TYR A 4 22.05 -30.68 18.50
C TYR A 4 21.28 -29.41 18.08
N ALA A 5 21.32 -28.34 18.87
CA ALA A 5 20.74 -27.07 18.45
C ALA A 5 21.55 -26.53 17.25
N ALA A 6 20.88 -26.36 16.10
CA ALA A 6 21.50 -25.73 14.95
C ALA A 6 22.02 -24.34 15.37
N PRO A 7 23.23 -23.93 14.92
CA PRO A 7 23.73 -22.59 15.21
C PRO A 7 22.70 -21.58 14.72
N ASN A 8 22.28 -20.65 15.60
CA ASN A 8 21.34 -19.58 15.25
C ASN A 8 21.81 -18.95 13.94
N SER A 9 21.08 -19.23 12.85
CA SER A 9 21.48 -18.72 11.55
C SER A 9 21.41 -17.19 11.62
N MET A 10 22.43 -16.49 11.14
CA MET A 10 22.38 -15.01 11.07
C MET A 10 21.19 -14.50 10.24
N LEU A 11 20.52 -15.38 9.50
CA LEU A 11 19.27 -15.12 8.76
C LEU A 11 18.03 -15.05 9.65
N GLU A 12 18.08 -15.52 10.90
CA GLU A 12 16.95 -15.51 11.85
C GLU A 12 16.99 -14.36 12.86
N ALA A 13 18.06 -13.57 12.88
CA ALA A 13 18.07 -12.35 13.68
C ALA A 13 16.91 -11.45 13.21
N PRO A 14 15.96 -11.06 14.09
CA PRO A 14 14.90 -10.15 13.70
C PRO A 14 15.56 -8.88 13.17
N LEU A 15 15.26 -8.52 11.91
CA LEU A 15 15.72 -7.29 11.27
C LEU A 15 15.19 -6.10 12.08
N SER A 16 15.94 -5.74 13.12
CA SER A 16 15.56 -4.73 14.08
C SER A 16 16.11 -3.41 13.58
N SER A 17 15.22 -2.53 13.09
CA SER A 17 15.60 -1.20 12.62
C SER A 17 15.05 -0.14 13.56
N GLY A 18 15.65 1.05 13.54
CA GLY A 18 15.07 2.21 14.22
C GLY A 18 13.64 2.46 13.71
N ARG A 19 12.76 2.96 14.60
CA ARG A 19 11.34 3.21 14.29
C ARG A 19 11.16 4.04 13.01
N VAL A 20 11.99 5.06 12.81
CA VAL A 20 11.96 5.92 11.62
C VAL A 20 12.23 5.10 10.35
N THR A 21 13.26 4.27 10.38
CA THR A 21 13.61 3.38 9.26
C THR A 21 12.48 2.40 8.94
N ALA A 22 11.85 1.80 9.96
CA ALA A 22 10.71 0.91 9.77
C ALA A 22 9.49 1.63 9.14
N VAL A 23 9.22 2.88 9.55
CA VAL A 23 8.19 3.73 8.95
C VAL A 23 8.49 4.01 7.47
N LEU A 24 9.72 4.44 7.16
CA LEU A 24 10.11 4.80 5.80
C LEU A 24 10.09 3.59 4.86
N ILE A 25 10.61 2.44 5.30
CA ILE A 25 10.60 1.21 4.50
C ILE A 25 9.17 0.74 4.25
N GLY A 26 8.32 0.71 5.29
CA GLY A 26 6.93 0.30 5.11
C GLY A 26 6.16 1.22 4.16
N ALA A 27 6.36 2.54 4.27
CA ALA A 27 5.78 3.52 3.36
C ALA A 27 6.28 3.34 1.92
N ALA A 28 7.59 3.09 1.74
CA ALA A 28 8.19 2.86 0.44
C ALA A 28 7.67 1.56 -0.21
N VAL A 29 7.58 0.46 0.55
CA VAL A 29 7.03 -0.81 0.07
C VAL A 29 5.56 -0.66 -0.31
N GLY A 30 4.74 -0.06 0.57
CA GLY A 30 3.31 0.13 0.30
C GLY A 30 3.06 0.97 -0.96
N ASN A 31 3.76 2.10 -1.09
CA ASN A 31 3.66 2.92 -2.30
C ASN A 31 4.20 2.20 -3.53
N GLY A 32 5.39 1.61 -3.47
CA GLY A 32 6.02 0.94 -4.61
C GLY A 32 5.15 -0.18 -5.18
N VAL A 33 4.60 -1.04 -4.32
CA VAL A 33 3.69 -2.12 -4.73
C VAL A 33 2.40 -1.55 -5.30
N SER A 34 1.77 -0.59 -4.61
CA SER A 34 0.52 0.02 -5.06
C SER A 34 0.66 0.70 -6.42
N TYR A 35 1.70 1.52 -6.62
CA TYR A 35 1.96 2.19 -7.89
C TYR A 35 2.20 1.18 -9.02
N ALA A 36 3.03 0.16 -8.81
CA ALA A 36 3.32 -0.84 -9.83
C ALA A 36 2.05 -1.59 -10.26
N VAL A 37 1.24 -2.06 -9.29
CA VAL A 37 0.03 -2.83 -9.56
C VAL A 37 -1.05 -1.96 -10.21
N LEU A 38 -1.29 -0.75 -9.71
CA LEU A 38 -2.28 0.16 -10.28
C LEU A 38 -1.87 0.66 -11.67
N PHE A 39 -0.58 0.87 -11.91
CA PHE A 39 -0.07 1.24 -13.22
C PHE A 39 -0.34 0.13 -14.24
N LEU A 40 0.01 -1.13 -13.92
CA LEU A 40 -0.28 -2.27 -14.80
C LEU A 40 -1.79 -2.47 -15.02
N SER A 41 -2.58 -2.35 -13.96
CA SER A 41 -4.04 -2.45 -14.05
C SER A 41 -4.64 -1.35 -14.94
N GLY A 42 -4.12 -0.13 -14.82
CA GLY A 42 -4.49 0.99 -15.67
C GLY A 42 -4.11 0.75 -17.13
N LEU A 43 -2.90 0.27 -17.41
CA LEU A 43 -2.48 -0.09 -18.77
C LEU A 43 -3.41 -1.14 -19.40
N ILE A 44 -3.75 -2.19 -18.66
CA ILE A 44 -4.68 -3.23 -19.13
C ILE A 44 -6.04 -2.62 -19.44
N PHE A 45 -6.57 -1.77 -18.55
CA PHE A 45 -7.86 -1.13 -18.74
C PHE A 45 -7.88 -0.19 -19.97
N LEU A 46 -6.83 0.63 -20.15
CA LEU A 46 -6.67 1.49 -21.32
C LEU A 46 -6.54 0.68 -22.62
N TRP A 47 -5.85 -0.45 -22.58
CA TRP A 47 -5.76 -1.37 -23.71
C TRP A 47 -7.13 -1.94 -24.08
N VAL A 48 -7.93 -2.38 -23.09
CA VAL A 48 -9.31 -2.84 -23.32
C VAL A 48 -10.16 -1.74 -23.98
N LEU A 49 -10.12 -0.50 -23.47
CA LEU A 49 -10.85 0.61 -24.09
C LEU A 49 -10.41 0.87 -25.54
N THR A 50 -9.11 0.72 -25.83
CA THR A 50 -8.58 0.86 -27.18
C THR A 50 -9.12 -0.23 -28.11
N THR A 51 -9.22 -1.48 -27.63
CA THR A 51 -9.83 -2.58 -28.40
C THR A 51 -11.34 -2.40 -28.64
N GLN A 52 -12.01 -1.60 -27.81
CA GLN A 52 -13.42 -1.22 -27.99
C GLN A 52 -13.62 -0.05 -28.95
N GLY A 53 -12.55 0.47 -29.56
CA GLY A 53 -12.60 1.56 -30.53
C GLY A 53 -12.69 2.95 -29.90
N VAL A 54 -12.39 3.10 -28.61
CA VAL A 54 -12.37 4.42 -27.96
C VAL A 54 -11.20 5.25 -28.49
N PRO A 55 -11.40 6.51 -28.93
CA PRO A 55 -10.33 7.38 -29.38
C PRO A 55 -9.28 7.62 -28.30
N ILE A 56 -8.00 7.67 -28.68
CA ILE A 56 -6.86 7.83 -27.75
C ILE A 56 -7.00 9.09 -26.89
N GLN A 57 -7.56 10.16 -27.46
CA GLN A 57 -7.79 11.43 -26.76
C GLN A 57 -8.82 11.32 -25.64
N GLU A 58 -9.77 10.37 -25.73
CA GLU A 58 -10.83 10.16 -24.75
C GLU A 58 -10.48 9.10 -23.68
N LEU A 59 -9.43 8.31 -23.89
CA LEU A 59 -9.10 7.15 -23.04
C LEU A 59 -9.00 7.53 -21.55
N TYR A 60 -8.22 8.56 -21.22
CA TYR A 60 -8.06 9.00 -19.83
C TYR A 60 -9.36 9.53 -19.23
N TRP A 61 -10.11 10.30 -20.02
CA TRP A 61 -11.40 10.84 -19.60
C TRP A 61 -12.39 9.70 -19.25
N ARG A 62 -12.52 8.70 -20.13
CA ARG A 62 -13.37 7.52 -19.90
C ARG A 62 -12.94 6.70 -18.70
N ALA A 63 -11.63 6.53 -18.49
CA ALA A 63 -11.10 5.83 -17.32
C ALA A 63 -11.46 6.54 -16.00
N TYR A 64 -11.31 7.86 -15.93
CA TYR A 64 -11.64 8.61 -14.72
C TYR A 64 -13.14 8.81 -14.47
N GLN A 65 -13.99 8.66 -15.50
CA GLN A 65 -15.44 8.65 -15.33
C GLN A 65 -16.02 7.26 -15.00
N SER A 66 -15.29 6.20 -15.29
CA SER A 66 -15.74 4.83 -15.02
C SER A 66 -15.73 4.53 -13.53
N THR A 67 -16.90 4.68 -12.89
CA THR A 67 -17.12 4.30 -11.48
C THR A 67 -16.69 2.87 -11.16
N PRO A 68 -16.99 1.83 -11.98
CA PRO A 68 -16.55 0.47 -11.65
C PRO A 68 -15.02 0.33 -11.70
N TYR A 69 -14.35 0.98 -12.66
CA TYR A 69 -12.89 0.98 -12.72
C TYR A 69 -12.28 1.69 -11.51
N LEU A 70 -12.80 2.86 -11.13
CA LEU A 70 -12.32 3.57 -9.94
C LEU A 70 -12.53 2.76 -8.66
N ALA A 71 -13.71 2.14 -8.50
CA ALA A 71 -13.99 1.31 -7.33
C ALA A 71 -13.03 0.11 -7.27
N PHE A 72 -12.80 -0.55 -8.40
CA PHE A 72 -11.81 -1.63 -8.53
C PHE A 72 -10.39 -1.15 -8.18
N ALA A 73 -9.95 -0.04 -8.77
CA ALA A 73 -8.62 0.52 -8.52
C ALA A 73 -8.43 0.91 -7.05
N ARG A 74 -9.47 1.45 -6.37
CA ARG A 74 -9.39 1.76 -4.94
C ARG A 74 -9.34 0.51 -4.07
N ALA A 75 -10.13 -0.52 -4.37
CA ALA A 75 -10.09 -1.79 -3.66
C ALA A 75 -8.73 -2.49 -3.82
N LEU A 76 -8.23 -2.55 -5.06
CA LEU A 76 -6.93 -3.14 -5.35
C LEU A 76 -5.79 -2.35 -4.70
N GLY A 77 -5.81 -1.02 -4.83
CA GLY A 77 -4.83 -0.14 -4.18
C GLY A 77 -4.81 -0.30 -2.66
N PHE A 78 -5.98 -0.44 -2.03
CA PHE A 78 -6.07 -0.74 -0.60
C PHE A 78 -5.34 -2.04 -0.23
N LEU A 79 -5.58 -3.12 -0.98
CA LEU A 79 -4.91 -4.40 -0.76
C LEU A 79 -3.39 -4.29 -0.95
N CYS A 80 -2.93 -3.51 -1.94
CA CYS A 80 -1.51 -3.29 -2.20
C CYS A 80 -0.79 -2.48 -1.11
N LEU A 81 -1.51 -1.76 -0.26
CA LEU A 81 -0.93 -1.03 0.88
C LEU A 81 -0.72 -1.93 2.11
N VAL A 82 -1.43 -3.06 2.19
CA VAL A 82 -1.32 -4.03 3.31
C VAL A 82 0.11 -4.54 3.51
N PRO A 83 0.88 -4.93 2.46
CA PRO A 83 2.30 -5.27 2.60
C PRO A 83 3.15 -4.18 3.26
N GLY A 84 2.87 -2.89 3.02
CA GLY A 84 3.57 -1.79 3.67
C GLY A 84 3.37 -1.77 5.19
N GLY A 85 2.13 -2.01 5.63
CA GLY A 85 1.78 -2.21 7.04
C GLY A 85 2.49 -3.42 7.66
N TYR A 86 2.51 -4.53 6.94
CA TYR A 86 3.20 -5.74 7.36
C TYR A 86 4.69 -5.51 7.58
N TRP A 87 5.38 -4.89 6.61
CA TRP A 87 6.82 -4.63 6.69
C TRP A 87 7.19 -3.59 7.76
N SER A 88 6.41 -2.51 7.91
CA SER A 88 6.63 -1.53 8.98
C SER A 88 6.49 -2.16 10.37
N ALA A 89 5.50 -3.03 10.57
CA ALA A 89 5.32 -3.77 11.83
C ALA A 89 6.45 -4.78 12.06
N ARG A 90 6.83 -5.53 11.03
CA ARG A 90 7.91 -6.54 11.07
C ARG A 90 9.27 -5.97 11.47
N LEU A 91 9.58 -4.77 11.00
CA LEU A 91 10.87 -4.11 11.25
C LEU A 91 10.91 -3.34 12.58
N SER A 92 9.75 -3.15 13.23
CA SER A 92 9.66 -2.41 14.48
C SER A 92 9.98 -3.28 15.69
N ILE A 93 10.75 -2.74 16.63
CA ILE A 93 11.10 -3.41 17.89
C ILE A 93 10.01 -3.19 18.94
N THR A 94 9.46 -1.98 18.96
CA THR A 94 8.49 -1.56 19.98
C THR A 94 7.22 -1.02 19.31
N LYS A 95 6.06 -1.48 19.78
CA LYS A 95 4.72 -1.06 19.34
C LYS A 95 4.53 -1.13 17.80
N PRO A 96 4.47 -2.34 17.22
CA PRO A 96 4.34 -2.54 15.77
C PRO A 96 3.13 -1.84 15.14
N LEU A 97 1.98 -1.85 15.83
CA LEU A 97 0.79 -1.18 15.37
C LEU A 97 0.98 0.34 15.25
N LEU A 98 1.64 0.97 16.24
CA LEU A 98 1.91 2.42 16.20
C LEU A 98 2.85 2.77 15.05
N THR A 99 3.88 1.96 14.81
CA THR A 99 4.82 2.16 13.69
C THR A 99 4.10 2.08 12.34
N ALA A 100 3.19 1.11 12.18
CA ALA A 100 2.39 0.99 10.97
C ALA A 100 1.40 2.15 10.78
N VAL A 101 0.76 2.62 11.86
CA VAL A 101 -0.10 3.81 11.81
C VAL A 101 0.67 5.03 11.34
N LEU A 102 1.88 5.26 11.89
CA LEU A 102 2.73 6.38 11.47
C LEU A 102 3.15 6.28 9.99
N ALA A 103 3.46 5.08 9.51
CA ALA A 103 3.72 4.84 8.10
C ALA A 103 2.49 5.10 7.22
N GLY A 104 1.31 4.63 7.64
CA GLY A 104 0.04 4.93 6.98
C GLY A 104 -0.24 6.43 6.91
N CYS A 105 -0.03 7.16 8.00
CA CYS A 105 -0.18 8.61 8.05
C CYS A 105 0.80 9.32 7.10
N LEU A 106 2.04 8.85 7.01
CA LEU A 106 3.02 9.39 6.06
C LEU A 106 2.54 9.20 4.62
N VAL A 107 2.05 8.01 4.27
CA VAL A 107 1.48 7.74 2.94
C VAL A 107 0.24 8.60 2.69
N THR A 108 -0.66 8.76 3.68
CA THR A 108 -1.81 9.66 3.58
C THR A 108 -1.39 11.11 3.34
N ALA A 109 -0.32 11.59 3.96
CA ALA A 109 0.20 12.94 3.72
C ALA A 109 0.70 13.11 2.27
N PHE A 110 1.36 12.11 1.70
CA PHE A 110 1.74 12.09 0.27
C PHE A 110 0.49 12.02 -0.65
N SER A 111 -0.51 11.21 -0.31
CA SER A 111 -1.77 11.19 -1.07
C SER A 111 -2.49 12.54 -1.00
N LEU A 112 -2.44 13.23 0.15
CA LEU A 112 -3.05 14.54 0.30
C LEU A 112 -2.32 15.59 -0.54
N SER A 113 -0.98 15.62 -0.52
CA SER A 113 -0.20 16.58 -1.31
C SER A 113 -0.43 16.40 -2.82
N THR A 114 -0.56 15.17 -3.29
CA THR A 114 -0.88 14.89 -4.71
C THR A 114 -2.30 15.32 -5.09
N ASN A 115 -3.27 15.22 -4.16
CA ASN A 115 -4.65 15.71 -4.39
C ASN A 115 -4.76 17.24 -4.36
N LEU A 116 -3.83 17.94 -3.70
CA LEU A 116 -3.79 19.42 -3.66
C LEU A 116 -3.20 20.03 -4.93
N LEU A 117 -2.50 19.25 -5.76
CA LEU A 117 -2.04 19.73 -7.05
C LEU A 117 -3.24 19.98 -7.96
N PRO A 118 -3.35 21.18 -8.58
CA PRO A 118 -4.45 21.53 -9.46
C PRO A 118 -4.33 20.76 -10.78
N TYR A 119 -4.74 19.50 -10.76
CA TYR A 119 -4.96 18.70 -11.96
C TYR A 119 -6.43 18.75 -12.34
N GLU A 120 -6.72 19.21 -13.56
CA GLU A 120 -8.07 19.26 -14.15
C GLU A 120 -8.60 17.88 -14.57
N LEU A 121 -8.31 16.83 -13.79
CA LEU A 121 -8.88 15.51 -14.04
C LEU A 121 -10.25 15.41 -13.36
N PRO A 122 -11.30 14.94 -14.06
CA PRO A 122 -12.67 14.82 -13.56
C PRO A 122 -12.82 13.64 -12.58
N ILE A 123 -11.90 13.50 -11.62
CA ILE A 123 -11.94 12.43 -10.62
C ILE A 123 -13.02 12.80 -9.59
N PRO A 124 -14.04 11.95 -9.40
CA PRO A 124 -15.12 12.23 -8.48
C PRO A 124 -14.60 12.35 -7.04
N LEU A 125 -15.20 13.25 -6.27
CA LEU A 125 -14.75 13.62 -4.92
C LEU A 125 -14.66 12.41 -3.97
N TRP A 126 -15.60 11.46 -4.06
CA TRP A 126 -15.58 10.24 -3.25
C TRP A 126 -14.28 9.44 -3.45
N SER A 127 -13.78 9.35 -4.69
CA SER A 127 -12.58 8.58 -5.02
C SER A 127 -11.34 9.23 -4.41
N ARG A 128 -11.32 10.58 -4.37
CA ARG A 128 -10.26 11.34 -3.69
C ARG A 128 -10.28 11.10 -2.19
N ILE A 129 -11.45 11.16 -1.55
CA ILE A 129 -11.59 10.85 -0.11
C ILE A 129 -11.11 9.44 0.20
N VAL A 130 -11.59 8.44 -0.56
CA VAL A 130 -11.18 7.05 -0.36
C VAL A 130 -9.66 6.91 -0.45
N SER A 131 -9.01 7.57 -1.41
CA SER A 131 -7.54 7.52 -1.57
C SER A 131 -6.73 8.03 -0.38
N ILE A 132 -7.30 8.96 0.39
CA ILE A 132 -6.66 9.57 1.55
C ILE A 132 -6.91 8.70 2.79
N VAL A 133 -8.16 8.29 2.98
CA VAL A 133 -8.62 7.55 4.17
C VAL A 133 -8.15 6.09 4.13
N SER A 134 -7.99 5.49 2.96
CA SER A 134 -7.70 4.05 2.81
C SER A 134 -6.34 3.62 3.34
N SER A 135 -5.34 4.52 3.36
CA SER A 135 -3.95 4.13 3.65
C SER A 135 -3.75 3.70 5.10
N VAL A 136 -4.29 4.43 6.08
CA VAL A 136 -4.10 4.09 7.50
C VAL A 136 -4.74 2.73 7.85
N PRO A 137 -6.01 2.45 7.51
CA PRO A 137 -6.60 1.14 7.78
C PRO A 137 -5.87 0.00 7.07
N ALA A 138 -5.41 0.18 5.82
CA ALA A 138 -4.64 -0.84 5.11
C ALA A 138 -3.34 -1.19 5.84
N PHE A 139 -2.62 -0.17 6.32
CA PHE A 139 -1.41 -0.37 7.10
C PHE A 139 -1.68 -1.05 8.44
N CYS A 140 -2.76 -0.67 9.14
CA CYS A 140 -3.20 -1.35 10.36
C CYS A 140 -3.49 -2.83 10.11
N LEU A 141 -4.21 -3.18 9.04
CA LEU A 141 -4.48 -4.57 8.70
C LEU A 141 -3.20 -5.37 8.44
N GLY A 142 -2.22 -4.78 7.74
CA GLY A 142 -0.92 -5.41 7.53
C GLY A 142 -0.17 -5.68 8.84
N ALA A 143 -0.20 -4.73 9.76
CA ALA A 143 0.41 -4.88 11.08
C ALA A 143 -0.28 -5.95 11.94
N LEU A 144 -1.62 -5.99 11.94
CA LEU A 144 -2.40 -7.01 12.63
C LEU A 144 -2.11 -8.41 12.08
N TRP A 145 -1.94 -8.54 10.75
CA TRP A 145 -1.56 -9.81 10.13
C TRP A 145 -0.19 -10.28 10.60
N TRP A 146 0.81 -9.39 10.64
CA TRP A 146 2.13 -9.71 11.20
C TRP A 146 2.05 -10.17 12.66
N GLN A 147 1.33 -9.43 13.50
CA GLN A 147 1.16 -9.77 14.92
C GLN A 147 0.59 -11.18 15.10
N ARG A 148 -0.46 -11.52 14.34
CA ARG A 148 -1.08 -12.86 14.35
C ARG A 148 -0.10 -13.94 13.90
N ALA A 149 0.71 -13.67 12.87
CA ALA A 149 1.71 -14.61 12.38
C ALA A 149 2.80 -14.87 13.42
N THR A 150 3.19 -13.86 14.22
CA THR A 150 4.17 -14.02 15.29
C THR A 150 3.62 -14.67 16.55
N SER A 151 2.35 -14.43 16.91
CA SER A 151 1.74 -15.05 18.10
C SER A 151 1.52 -16.55 17.97
N LEU A 152 1.56 -17.08 16.74
CA LEU A 152 1.38 -18.50 16.45
C LEU A 152 2.69 -19.29 16.42
N LYS A 153 3.85 -18.64 16.59
CA LYS A 153 5.13 -19.33 16.72
C LYS A 153 5.32 -19.74 18.19
N PRO A 154 5.30 -21.05 18.52
CA PRO A 154 5.55 -21.54 19.87
C PRO A 154 7.00 -21.31 20.32
#